data_AF-A0A2G0VXF5-F1
#
_entry.id   AF-A0A2G0VXF5-F1
#
_cell.length_a   1.000
_cell.length_b   1.000
_cell.length_c   1.000
_cell.angle_alpha   90.00
_cell.angle_beta   90.00
_cell.angle_gamma   90.00
#
_symmetry.space_group_name_H-M   'P 1'
#
loop_
_entity.id
_entity.type
_entity.pdbx_description
1 polymer ?
#
loop_
_entity_poly.entity_id
_entity_poly.type
_entity_poly.pdbx_seq_one_letter_code
_entity_poly.pdbx_strand_id
1 'polypeptide(L)'
;MIERLFQFFDNNPKVPQALIASRDGDVTRDVYRKPGTPGLQNAQTAPTVLESMTGLLVTRSDRVDSYIRPYTTNEAEDNQNKNTDLGKLWAFYWEQPRKFRKIYEDAEKAKGVKAPLAPGTISTAYWQSQLPTLWRTISNRGPGNFEPSPWLPIRWGQHQVKEFDAAPVLGYLHRPIKTPMLDEHGKRLKPTLQAKALQDAWLQAMDTLPEGQKPVRVFYDSTNNPEAEIALNDALHDLNKDGHGLELGNVEEGYDIGRRLGNTGVSGALVEINLATIASYKDGGVSAVVYAGTDGSLTVQMVRPPDEARMAKNSQNRGADPFTFGSPSGGAPAE
;
A
#
# COMPACT_ATOMS: atom_id res chain seq x y z
N MET A 1 1.69 5.82 6.33
CA MET A 1 1.54 5.79 4.85
C MET A 1 0.13 5.32 4.46
N ILE A 2 -0.33 4.19 4.97
CA ILE A 2 -1.66 3.61 4.70
C ILE A 2 -2.82 4.54 5.10
N GLU A 3 -2.75 5.21 6.26
CA GLU A 3 -3.76 6.21 6.65
C GLU A 3 -3.98 7.29 5.57
N ARG A 4 -2.87 7.79 4.99
CA ARG A 4 -2.92 8.78 3.92
C ARG A 4 -3.57 8.24 2.64
N LEU A 5 -3.47 6.94 2.37
CA LEU A 5 -4.15 6.30 1.23
C LEU A 5 -5.68 6.38 1.41
N PHE A 6 -6.19 6.07 2.60
CA PHE A 6 -7.63 6.17 2.87
C PHE A 6 -8.13 7.62 2.87
N GLN A 7 -7.38 8.54 3.50
CA GLN A 7 -7.68 9.98 3.42
C GLN A 7 -7.66 10.50 1.97
N PHE A 8 -6.71 10.02 1.16
CA PHE A 8 -6.67 10.34 -0.27
C PHE A 8 -7.94 9.86 -0.98
N PHE A 9 -8.42 8.65 -0.71
CA PHE A 9 -9.66 8.14 -1.29
C PHE A 9 -10.92 8.88 -0.83
N ASP A 10 -10.94 9.34 0.42
CA ASP A 10 -12.03 10.16 0.98
C ASP A 10 -12.09 11.53 0.30
N ASN A 11 -10.93 12.17 0.13
CA ASN A 11 -10.81 13.46 -0.54
C ASN A 11 -10.98 13.38 -2.06
N ASN A 12 -10.86 12.18 -2.65
CA ASN A 12 -10.93 11.98 -4.11
C ASN A 12 -11.91 10.84 -4.44
N PRO A 13 -13.22 11.05 -4.31
CA PRO A 13 -14.22 9.98 -4.35
C PRO A 13 -14.30 9.26 -5.71
N LYS A 14 -13.93 9.92 -6.82
CA LYS A 14 -13.97 9.35 -8.18
C LYS A 14 -12.74 8.50 -8.54
N VAL A 15 -11.68 8.47 -7.71
CA VAL A 15 -10.43 7.76 -8.05
C VAL A 15 -10.62 6.23 -8.00
N PRO A 16 -10.36 5.47 -9.07
CA PRO A 16 -10.63 4.03 -9.08
C PRO A 16 -9.59 3.21 -8.31
N GLN A 17 -8.34 3.66 -8.29
CA GLN A 17 -7.23 2.88 -7.74
C GLN A 17 -6.07 3.78 -7.32
N ALA A 18 -5.26 3.29 -6.38
CA ALA A 18 -4.00 3.91 -6.00
C ALA A 18 -2.97 2.84 -5.65
N LEU A 19 -1.72 3.07 -6.09
CA LEU A 19 -0.57 2.25 -5.74
C LEU A 19 0.19 2.94 -4.61
N ILE A 20 0.35 2.22 -3.50
CA ILE A 20 1.28 2.57 -2.44
C ILE A 20 2.50 1.65 -2.58
N ALA A 21 3.70 2.22 -2.58
CA ALA A 21 4.93 1.46 -2.68
C ALA A 21 5.94 1.98 -1.65
N SER A 22 6.70 1.05 -1.07
CA SER A 22 7.80 1.35 -0.15
C SER A 22 9.04 0.60 -0.60
N ARG A 23 10.19 1.22 -0.39
CA ARG A 23 11.51 0.59 -0.50
C ARG A 23 12.37 1.12 0.63
N ASP A 24 12.96 0.23 1.40
CA ASP A 24 13.83 0.59 2.51
C ASP A 24 14.91 -0.47 2.73
N GLY A 25 15.98 -0.10 3.42
CA GLY A 25 17.13 -0.94 3.72
C GLY A 25 18.42 -0.13 3.80
N ASP A 26 19.46 -0.67 4.41
CA ASP A 26 20.72 0.06 4.62
C ASP A 26 21.38 0.52 3.30
N VAL A 27 21.33 -0.29 2.25
CA VAL A 27 21.88 0.05 0.93
C VAL A 27 21.00 1.11 0.28
N THR A 28 19.68 0.94 0.32
CA THR A 28 18.73 1.93 -0.20
C THR A 28 18.91 3.29 0.52
N ARG A 29 19.04 3.28 1.85
CA ARG A 29 19.28 4.48 2.67
C ARG A 29 20.63 5.12 2.37
N ASP A 30 21.67 4.33 2.13
CA ASP A 30 22.99 4.86 1.73
C ASP A 30 22.93 5.56 0.37
N VAL A 31 22.21 5.00 -0.61
CA VAL A 31 21.99 5.61 -1.93
C VAL A 31 21.28 6.96 -1.82
N TYR A 32 20.30 7.09 -0.91
CA TYR A 32 19.50 8.30 -0.72
C TYR A 32 19.98 9.17 0.44
N ARG A 33 21.16 8.91 1.01
CA ARG A 33 21.66 9.66 2.17
C ARG A 33 21.88 11.13 1.84
N LYS A 34 21.84 11.96 2.88
CA LYS A 34 22.17 13.39 2.74
C LYS A 34 23.63 13.53 2.24
N PRO A 35 23.89 14.31 1.17
CA PRO A 35 25.25 14.53 0.71
C PRO A 35 26.17 15.05 1.82
N GLY A 36 27.36 14.45 1.94
CA GLY A 36 28.37 14.83 2.95
C GLY A 36 28.25 14.11 4.30
N THR A 37 27.25 13.24 4.50
CA THR A 37 27.26 12.32 5.66
C THR A 37 28.23 11.16 5.44
N PRO A 38 28.62 10.41 6.46
CA PRO A 38 29.24 9.10 6.26
C PRO A 38 28.31 8.19 5.44
N GLY A 39 28.90 7.41 4.55
CA GLY A 39 28.20 6.34 3.84
C GLY A 39 28.36 4.99 4.52
N LEU A 40 27.65 4.00 4.02
CA LEU A 40 27.77 2.60 4.44
C LEU A 40 29.20 2.13 4.23
N GLN A 41 29.77 1.48 5.24
CA GLN A 41 31.12 0.94 5.17
C GLN A 41 31.12 -0.33 4.31
N ASN A 42 32.16 -0.51 3.50
CA ASN A 42 32.35 -1.75 2.75
C ASN A 42 32.87 -2.85 3.69
N ALA A 43 31.96 -3.47 4.44
CA ALA A 43 32.24 -4.50 5.43
C ALA A 43 31.20 -5.62 5.36
N GLN A 44 31.61 -6.85 5.67
CA GLN A 44 30.71 -7.99 5.81
C GLN A 44 30.00 -7.93 7.17
N THR A 45 28.84 -7.27 7.21
CA THR A 45 28.05 -7.09 8.44
C THR A 45 26.58 -7.38 8.15
N ALA A 46 25.84 -7.83 9.17
CA ALA A 46 24.39 -7.96 9.06
C ALA A 46 23.76 -6.55 8.92
N PRO A 47 22.83 -6.34 7.98
CA PRO A 47 22.13 -5.07 7.86
C PRO A 47 21.35 -4.74 9.14
N THR A 48 21.39 -3.48 9.55
CA THR A 48 20.52 -2.94 10.60
C THR A 48 19.09 -2.81 10.12
N VAL A 49 18.91 -2.50 8.83
CA VAL A 49 17.62 -2.54 8.12
C VAL A 49 17.78 -3.40 6.89
N LEU A 50 16.98 -4.46 6.81
CA LEU A 50 16.94 -5.35 5.66
C LEU A 50 16.36 -4.65 4.44
N GLU A 51 16.95 -4.94 3.29
CA GLU A 51 16.42 -4.51 2.00
C GLU A 51 15.03 -5.11 1.79
N SER A 52 14.05 -4.23 1.64
CA SER A 52 12.66 -4.57 1.43
C SER A 52 12.08 -3.65 0.37
N MET A 53 11.26 -4.23 -0.50
CA MET A 53 10.46 -3.48 -1.46
C MET A 53 9.06 -4.08 -1.49
N THR A 54 8.06 -3.24 -1.26
CA THR A 54 6.66 -3.65 -1.19
C THR A 54 5.81 -2.72 -2.03
N GLY A 55 4.75 -3.26 -2.62
CA GLY A 55 3.74 -2.50 -3.34
C GLY A 55 2.36 -3.07 -3.05
N LEU A 56 1.37 -2.19 -2.92
CA LEU A 56 -0.03 -2.56 -2.78
C LEU A 56 -0.86 -1.69 -3.71
N LEU A 57 -1.54 -2.33 -4.67
CA LEU A 57 -2.52 -1.66 -5.52
C LEU A 57 -3.91 -1.82 -4.89
N VAL A 58 -4.45 -0.75 -4.33
CA VAL A 58 -5.80 -0.76 -3.76
C VAL A 58 -6.78 -0.21 -4.78
N THR A 59 -7.83 -0.98 -5.06
CA THR A 59 -8.84 -0.67 -6.08
C THR A 59 -10.23 -0.52 -5.45
N ARG A 60 -11.09 0.27 -6.11
CA ARG A 60 -12.49 0.50 -5.74
C ARG A 60 -13.36 0.17 -6.96
N SER A 61 -13.77 -1.09 -7.08
CA SER A 61 -14.50 -1.59 -8.26
C SER A 61 -15.79 -0.81 -8.52
N ASP A 62 -16.50 -0.40 -7.47
CA ASP A 62 -17.68 0.45 -7.55
C ASP A 62 -17.40 1.80 -8.23
N ARG A 63 -16.20 2.35 -8.08
CA ARG A 63 -15.76 3.57 -8.77
C ARG A 63 -15.45 3.33 -10.23
N VAL A 64 -14.87 2.18 -10.57
CA VAL A 64 -14.70 1.78 -11.99
C VAL A 64 -16.07 1.64 -12.65
N ASP A 65 -17.01 0.95 -12.00
CA ASP A 65 -18.33 0.70 -12.56
C ASP A 65 -19.17 1.99 -12.72
N SER A 66 -19.05 2.92 -11.77
CA SER A 66 -19.83 4.17 -11.79
C SER A 66 -19.22 5.28 -12.64
N TYR A 67 -17.89 5.43 -12.61
CA TYR A 67 -17.20 6.61 -13.16
C TYR A 67 -16.33 6.33 -14.38
N ILE A 68 -16.12 5.06 -14.74
CA ILE A 68 -15.22 4.69 -15.84
C ILE A 68 -15.94 3.86 -16.90
N ARG A 69 -16.50 2.72 -16.50
CA ARG A 69 -17.12 1.74 -17.39
C ARG A 69 -18.17 2.33 -18.35
N PRO A 70 -19.06 3.26 -17.94
CA PRO A 70 -20.05 3.86 -18.84
C PRO A 70 -19.45 4.76 -19.93
N TYR A 71 -18.21 5.21 -19.74
CA TYR A 71 -17.57 6.25 -20.56
C TYR A 71 -16.42 5.72 -21.41
N THR A 72 -16.21 4.41 -21.43
CA THR A 72 -15.07 3.78 -22.11
C THR A 72 -15.10 3.98 -23.61
N THR A 73 -13.93 4.11 -24.21
CA THR A 73 -13.77 4.19 -25.67
C THR A 73 -13.39 2.84 -26.27
N ASN A 74 -13.69 2.65 -27.56
CA ASN A 74 -13.29 1.46 -28.32
C ASN A 74 -11.94 1.66 -29.02
N GLU A 75 -11.03 2.41 -28.39
CA GLU A 75 -9.69 2.62 -28.93
C GLU A 75 -8.82 1.38 -28.76
N ALA A 76 -7.99 1.11 -29.78
CA ALA A 76 -6.98 0.06 -29.72
C ALA A 76 -5.97 0.34 -28.61
N GLU A 77 -5.41 -0.73 -28.05
CA GLU A 77 -4.30 -0.64 -27.10
C GLU A 77 -3.01 -0.29 -27.84
N ASP A 78 -2.84 1.00 -28.13
CA ASP A 78 -1.63 1.54 -28.75
C ASP A 78 -1.27 2.88 -28.10
N ASN A 79 -0.39 2.82 -27.10
CA ASN A 79 0.15 3.99 -26.42
C ASN A 79 1.27 4.69 -27.22
N GLN A 80 1.70 4.13 -28.37
CA GLN A 80 2.68 4.75 -29.26
C GLN A 80 2.02 5.62 -30.33
N ASN A 81 0.75 5.39 -30.64
CA ASN A 81 -0.01 6.20 -31.56
C ASN A 81 -0.35 7.58 -30.96
N LYS A 82 0.50 8.58 -31.22
CA LYS A 82 0.35 9.96 -30.74
C LYS A 82 -0.87 10.72 -31.30
N ASN A 83 -1.66 10.10 -32.19
CA ASN A 83 -2.92 10.67 -32.65
C ASN A 83 -4.09 10.35 -31.71
N THR A 84 -3.98 9.32 -30.85
CA THR A 84 -5.00 8.97 -29.84
C THR A 84 -4.77 9.74 -28.55
N ASP A 85 -5.82 9.86 -27.73
CA ASP A 85 -5.68 10.54 -26.43
C ASP A 85 -4.82 9.70 -25.46
N LEU A 86 -4.84 8.37 -25.57
CA LEU A 86 -3.93 7.47 -24.85
C LEU A 86 -2.46 7.74 -25.22
N GLY A 87 -2.13 7.78 -26.52
CA GLY A 87 -0.75 8.02 -26.96
C GLY A 87 -0.25 9.43 -26.62
N LYS A 88 -1.13 10.43 -26.67
CA LYS A 88 -0.82 11.80 -26.21
C LYS A 88 -0.55 11.84 -24.71
N LEU A 89 -1.40 11.22 -23.88
CA LEU A 89 -1.16 11.13 -22.44
C LEU A 89 0.16 10.40 -22.15
N TRP A 90 0.41 9.27 -22.81
CA TRP A 90 1.63 8.48 -22.63
C TRP A 90 2.87 9.30 -22.94
N ALA A 91 2.94 9.90 -24.14
CA ALA A 91 4.06 10.75 -24.54
C ALA A 91 4.22 11.95 -23.59
N PHE A 92 3.12 12.59 -23.21
CA PHE A 92 3.14 13.74 -22.29
C PHE A 92 3.67 13.36 -20.92
N TYR A 93 3.17 12.26 -20.33
CA TYR A 93 3.57 11.78 -19.01
C TYR A 93 5.06 11.49 -18.96
N TRP A 94 5.60 10.75 -19.92
CA TRP A 94 7.01 10.34 -19.91
C TRP A 94 8.00 11.49 -20.12
N GLU A 95 7.55 12.65 -20.61
CA GLU A 95 8.37 13.86 -20.61
C GLU A 95 8.47 14.54 -19.23
N GLN A 96 7.47 14.37 -18.36
CA GLN A 96 7.34 15.11 -17.11
C GLN A 96 8.44 14.78 -16.08
N PRO A 97 8.83 13.52 -15.82
CA PRO A 97 9.87 13.21 -14.86
C PRO A 97 11.20 13.91 -15.15
N ARG A 98 11.58 14.01 -16.43
CA ARG A 98 12.82 14.70 -16.84
C ARG A 98 12.74 16.21 -16.57
N LYS A 99 11.60 16.83 -16.88
CA LYS A 99 11.36 18.26 -16.64
C LYS A 99 11.32 18.56 -15.14
N PHE A 100 10.56 17.77 -14.38
CA PHE A 100 10.45 17.90 -12.93
C PHE A 100 11.78 17.73 -12.23
N ARG A 101 12.59 16.74 -12.62
CA ARG A 101 13.94 16.52 -12.07
C ARG A 101 14.76 17.80 -12.11
N LYS A 102 14.81 18.46 -13.27
CA LYS A 102 15.55 19.71 -13.44
C LYS A 102 15.00 20.81 -12.52
N ILE A 103 13.68 21.02 -12.50
CA ILE A 103 13.03 22.04 -11.66
C ILE A 103 13.35 21.81 -10.18
N TYR A 104 13.25 20.57 -9.72
CA TYR A 104 13.55 20.20 -8.34
C TYR A 104 15.02 20.45 -7.99
N GLU A 105 15.94 19.96 -8.82
CA GLU A 105 17.38 20.10 -8.59
C GLU A 105 17.83 21.57 -8.64
N ASP A 106 17.30 22.38 -9.55
CA ASP A 106 17.61 23.81 -9.63
C ASP A 106 17.07 24.55 -8.39
N ALA A 107 15.87 24.20 -7.91
CA ALA A 107 15.30 24.77 -6.69
C ALA A 107 16.09 24.39 -5.42
N GLU A 108 16.55 23.14 -5.32
CA GLU A 108 17.38 22.70 -4.20
C GLU A 108 18.79 23.32 -4.24
N LYS A 109 19.38 23.49 -5.44
CA LYS A 109 20.64 24.25 -5.60
C LYS A 109 20.49 25.70 -5.14
N ALA A 110 19.38 26.35 -5.46
CA ALA A 110 19.09 27.71 -5.00
C ALA A 110 18.97 27.80 -3.47
N LYS A 111 18.58 26.70 -2.78
CA LYS A 111 18.60 26.58 -1.31
C LYS A 111 19.98 26.22 -0.74
N GLY A 112 21.01 26.12 -1.57
CA GLY A 112 22.39 25.79 -1.16
C GLY A 112 22.73 24.30 -1.16
N VAL A 113 21.87 23.42 -1.68
CA VAL A 113 22.19 21.99 -1.80
C VAL A 113 23.19 21.80 -2.95
N LYS A 114 24.40 21.33 -2.65
CA LYS A 114 25.50 21.21 -3.64
C LYS A 114 25.22 20.20 -4.77
N ALA A 115 24.60 19.07 -4.44
CA ALA A 115 24.33 17.98 -5.37
C ALA A 115 22.95 17.37 -5.06
N PRO A 116 21.85 18.04 -5.45
CA PRO A 116 20.52 17.52 -5.18
C PRO A 116 20.20 16.32 -6.07
N LEU A 117 19.41 15.40 -5.51
CA LEU A 117 18.87 14.24 -6.21
C LEU A 117 17.35 14.33 -6.21
N ALA A 118 16.73 14.33 -7.39
CA ALA A 118 15.28 14.32 -7.49
C ALA A 118 14.69 12.98 -6.99
N PRO A 119 13.46 13.00 -6.43
CA PRO A 119 12.86 11.84 -5.76
C PRO A 119 12.40 10.70 -6.69
N GLY A 120 12.86 10.66 -7.95
CA GLY A 120 12.51 9.62 -8.94
C GLY A 120 11.06 9.64 -9.45
N THR A 121 10.15 10.29 -8.74
CA THR A 121 8.73 10.48 -9.08
C THR A 121 8.40 11.96 -9.23
N ILE A 122 7.31 12.27 -9.95
CA ILE A 122 6.80 13.65 -10.06
C ILE A 122 5.88 13.96 -8.89
N SER A 123 5.97 15.18 -8.34
CA SER A 123 5.04 15.58 -7.28
C SER A 123 3.62 15.77 -7.83
N THR A 124 2.61 15.53 -6.99
CA THR A 124 1.20 15.79 -7.33
C THR A 124 0.99 17.23 -7.80
N ALA A 125 1.51 18.21 -7.05
CA ALA A 125 1.36 19.62 -7.38
C ALA A 125 1.95 19.95 -8.77
N TYR A 126 3.13 19.39 -9.07
CA TYR A 126 3.73 19.55 -10.39
C TYR A 126 2.85 18.92 -11.46
N TRP A 127 2.49 17.63 -11.32
CA TRP A 127 1.63 16.95 -12.29
C TRP A 127 0.35 17.75 -12.60
N GLN A 128 -0.34 18.20 -11.55
CA GLN A 128 -1.58 18.97 -11.71
C GLN A 128 -1.37 20.30 -12.44
N SER A 129 -0.25 21.00 -12.19
CA SER A 129 0.10 22.22 -12.93
C SER A 129 0.31 22.00 -14.43
N GLN A 130 0.63 20.77 -14.85
CA GLN A 130 0.87 20.43 -16.25
C GLN A 130 -0.42 20.01 -16.99
N LEU A 131 -1.47 19.65 -16.27
CA LEU A 131 -2.73 19.16 -16.85
C LEU A 131 -3.43 20.14 -17.79
N PRO A 132 -3.46 21.47 -17.54
CA PRO A 132 -4.04 22.40 -18.51
C PRO A 132 -3.37 22.35 -19.88
N THR A 133 -2.08 22.04 -19.94
CA THR A 133 -1.35 21.86 -21.21
C THR A 133 -1.77 20.57 -21.88
N LEU A 134 -1.86 19.46 -21.14
CA LEU A 134 -2.35 18.17 -21.66
C LEU A 134 -3.79 18.28 -22.17
N TRP A 135 -4.68 18.93 -21.42
CA TRP A 135 -6.10 19.04 -21.77
C TRP A 135 -6.36 19.79 -23.08
N ARG A 136 -5.42 20.62 -23.55
CA ARG A 136 -5.50 21.27 -24.87
C ARG A 136 -5.15 20.33 -26.02
N THR A 137 -4.46 19.21 -25.77
CA THR A 137 -4.01 18.29 -26.82
C THR A 137 -4.96 17.10 -27.01
N ILE A 138 -5.69 16.73 -25.96
CA ILE A 138 -6.63 15.61 -25.96
C ILE A 138 -8.03 16.04 -26.38
N SER A 139 -8.78 15.13 -27.00
CA SER A 139 -10.15 15.38 -27.43
C SER A 139 -11.20 14.91 -26.40
N ASN A 140 -10.87 13.86 -25.65
CA ASN A 140 -11.76 13.09 -24.77
C ASN A 140 -13.12 12.76 -25.43
N ARG A 141 -13.12 12.46 -26.73
CA ARG A 141 -14.34 12.05 -27.44
C ARG A 141 -14.72 10.62 -27.06
N GLY A 142 -16.01 10.38 -26.81
CA GLY A 142 -16.52 9.06 -26.43
C GLY A 142 -17.95 9.11 -25.89
N PRO A 143 -18.49 7.97 -25.45
CA PRO A 143 -19.84 7.87 -24.93
C PRO A 143 -20.06 8.72 -23.67
N GLY A 144 -21.21 9.40 -23.58
CA GLY A 144 -21.61 10.15 -22.39
C GLY A 144 -20.69 11.31 -21.99
N ASN A 145 -21.06 11.96 -20.89
CA ASN A 145 -20.36 13.13 -20.35
C ASN A 145 -19.27 12.71 -19.36
N PHE A 146 -18.10 12.36 -19.90
CA PHE A 146 -16.91 12.15 -19.08
C PHE A 146 -16.31 13.49 -18.67
N GLU A 147 -16.06 13.65 -17.38
CA GLU A 147 -15.36 14.80 -16.82
C GLU A 147 -13.92 14.42 -16.50
N PRO A 148 -12.93 14.97 -17.22
CA PRO A 148 -11.52 14.78 -16.89
C PRO A 148 -11.23 15.26 -15.47
N SER A 149 -10.40 14.51 -14.75
CA SER A 149 -9.95 14.89 -13.41
C SER A 149 -8.43 14.85 -13.31
N PRO A 150 -7.84 15.42 -12.24
CA PRO A 150 -6.40 15.33 -12.00
C PRO A 150 -5.81 13.93 -11.97
N TRP A 151 -6.64 12.94 -11.65
CA TRP A 151 -6.24 11.54 -11.46
C TRP A 151 -6.70 10.63 -12.61
N LEU A 152 -7.62 11.12 -13.44
CA LEU A 152 -8.14 10.44 -14.63
C LEU A 152 -8.31 11.49 -15.74
N PRO A 153 -7.20 11.91 -16.39
CA PRO A 153 -7.21 13.01 -17.36
C PRO A 153 -7.80 12.61 -18.71
N ILE A 154 -7.83 11.31 -19.02
CA ILE A 154 -8.46 10.74 -20.22
C ILE A 154 -9.41 9.62 -19.85
N ARG A 155 -10.36 9.32 -20.75
CA ARG A 155 -11.22 8.13 -20.67
C ARG A 155 -10.38 6.86 -20.72
N TRP A 156 -10.82 5.81 -20.02
CA TRP A 156 -10.25 4.48 -20.24
C TRP A 156 -10.74 3.88 -21.56
N GLY A 157 -9.86 3.17 -22.25
CA GLY A 157 -10.27 2.25 -23.31
C GLY A 157 -10.92 1.00 -22.73
N GLN A 158 -11.78 0.32 -23.50
CA GLN A 158 -12.36 -0.97 -23.11
C GLN A 158 -11.30 -2.00 -22.74
N HIS A 159 -10.13 -1.98 -23.39
CA HIS A 159 -9.02 -2.87 -23.07
C HIS A 159 -8.48 -2.66 -21.64
N GLN A 160 -8.43 -1.41 -21.14
CA GLN A 160 -7.99 -1.12 -19.78
C GLN A 160 -8.99 -1.62 -18.73
N VAL A 161 -10.29 -1.55 -19.03
CA VAL A 161 -11.32 -2.14 -18.18
C VAL A 161 -11.25 -3.66 -18.18
N LYS A 162 -10.99 -4.30 -19.33
CA LYS A 162 -10.76 -5.74 -19.41
C LYS A 162 -9.54 -6.16 -18.59
N GLU A 163 -8.45 -5.41 -18.65
CA GLU A 163 -7.26 -5.67 -17.84
C GLU A 163 -7.54 -5.51 -16.34
N PHE A 164 -8.30 -4.48 -15.95
CA PHE A 164 -8.79 -4.32 -14.58
C PHE A 164 -9.64 -5.51 -14.12
N ASP A 165 -10.58 -5.97 -14.95
CA ASP A 165 -11.45 -7.11 -14.64
C ASP A 165 -10.67 -8.45 -14.59
N ALA A 166 -9.53 -8.52 -15.28
CA ALA A 166 -8.63 -9.67 -15.32
C ALA A 166 -7.59 -9.68 -14.17
N ALA A 167 -7.35 -8.54 -13.52
CA ALA A 167 -6.44 -8.45 -12.38
C ALA A 167 -6.99 -9.26 -11.19
N PRO A 168 -6.13 -10.03 -10.50
CA PRO A 168 -6.59 -10.87 -9.40
C PRO A 168 -6.93 -10.02 -8.18
N VAL A 169 -8.05 -10.31 -7.52
CA VAL A 169 -8.34 -9.72 -6.20
C VAL A 169 -7.75 -10.62 -5.14
N LEU A 170 -6.66 -10.16 -4.52
CA LEU A 170 -5.89 -10.93 -3.54
C LEU A 170 -6.46 -10.84 -2.11
N GLY A 171 -7.30 -9.84 -1.85
CA GLY A 171 -7.90 -9.62 -0.55
C GLY A 171 -8.62 -8.28 -0.48
N TYR A 172 -9.26 -8.04 0.65
CA TYR A 172 -9.92 -6.79 0.99
C TYR A 172 -9.21 -6.16 2.18
N LEU A 173 -8.68 -4.96 1.97
CA LEU A 173 -8.04 -4.18 3.01
C LEU A 173 -9.09 -3.29 3.69
N HIS A 174 -9.34 -3.54 4.98
CA HIS A 174 -10.28 -2.75 5.77
C HIS A 174 -9.66 -1.44 6.24
N ARG A 175 -10.47 -0.48 6.69
CA ARG A 175 -9.94 0.81 7.17
C ARG A 175 -9.06 0.60 8.42
N PRO A 176 -7.91 1.29 8.51
CA PRO A 176 -7.06 1.20 9.70
C PRO A 176 -7.69 1.93 10.88
N ILE A 177 -7.61 1.33 12.07
CA ILE A 177 -8.01 1.94 13.34
C ILE A 177 -6.75 2.34 14.10
N LYS A 178 -6.53 3.65 14.20
CA LYS A 178 -5.36 4.24 14.85
C LYS A 178 -5.69 4.65 16.27
N THR A 179 -4.82 4.33 17.21
CA THR A 179 -4.97 4.63 18.63
C THR A 179 -3.68 5.23 19.20
N PRO A 180 -3.74 6.37 19.92
CA PRO A 180 -2.56 7.00 20.50
C PRO A 180 -2.01 6.19 21.68
N MET A 181 -0.68 6.05 21.78
CA MET A 181 -0.02 5.48 22.98
C MET A 181 0.65 6.54 23.86
N LEU A 182 0.39 7.82 23.56
CA LEU A 182 0.88 8.98 24.29
C LEU A 182 -0.32 9.75 24.88
N ASP A 183 -0.11 10.37 26.04
CA ASP A 183 -1.06 11.31 26.63
C ASP A 183 -1.00 12.69 25.96
N GLU A 184 -1.86 13.61 26.42
CA GLU A 184 -1.95 14.99 25.90
C GLU A 184 -0.66 15.80 26.07
N HIS A 185 0.26 15.35 26.93
CA HIS A 185 1.56 15.97 27.17
C HIS A 185 2.69 15.26 26.40
N GLY A 186 2.36 14.31 25.52
CA GLY A 186 3.32 13.53 24.74
C GLY A 186 4.06 12.46 25.56
N LYS A 187 3.64 12.19 26.79
CA LYS A 187 4.23 11.15 27.62
C LYS A 187 3.53 9.81 27.35
N ARG A 188 4.32 8.73 27.29
CA ARG A 188 3.79 7.38 27.05
C ARG A 188 2.74 6.99 28.11
N LEU A 189 1.61 6.47 27.65
CA LEU A 189 0.56 5.94 28.51
C LEU A 189 1.11 4.80 29.39
N LYS A 190 0.53 4.62 30.58
CA LYS A 190 0.86 3.45 31.43
C LYS A 190 0.46 2.14 30.73
N PRO A 191 1.11 0.99 31.00
CA PRO A 191 0.84 -0.27 30.31
C PRO A 191 -0.65 -0.65 30.24
N THR A 192 -1.38 -0.58 31.37
CA THR A 192 -2.82 -0.88 31.41
C THR A 192 -3.65 0.02 30.49
N LEU A 193 -3.27 1.29 30.34
CA LEU A 193 -3.97 2.22 29.43
C LEU A 193 -3.59 1.96 27.97
N GLN A 194 -2.35 1.55 27.68
CA GLN A 194 -1.95 1.12 26.33
C GLN A 194 -2.74 -0.13 25.90
N ALA A 195 -2.80 -1.15 26.77
CA ALA A 195 -3.57 -2.37 26.51
C ALA A 195 -5.06 -2.06 26.31
N LYS A 196 -5.65 -1.21 27.14
CA LYS A 196 -7.05 -0.79 26.98
C LYS A 196 -7.30 -0.04 25.66
N ALA A 197 -6.43 0.90 25.31
CA ALA A 197 -6.53 1.67 24.08
C ALA A 197 -6.39 0.78 22.82
N LEU A 198 -5.56 -0.26 22.90
CA LEU A 198 -5.40 -1.24 21.83
C LEU A 198 -6.57 -2.23 21.76
N GLN A 199 -7.14 -2.64 22.89
CA GLN A 199 -8.37 -3.42 22.97
C GLN A 199 -9.53 -2.68 22.28
N ASP A 200 -9.71 -1.39 22.57
CA ASP A 200 -10.78 -0.59 21.96
C ASP A 200 -10.56 -0.42 20.45
N ALA A 201 -9.31 -0.26 20.02
CA ALA A 201 -8.96 -0.22 18.60
C ALA A 201 -9.20 -1.57 17.90
N TRP A 202 -8.90 -2.68 18.57
CA TRP A 202 -9.15 -4.03 18.08
C TRP A 202 -10.64 -4.26 17.86
N LEU A 203 -11.48 -3.93 18.83
CA LEU A 203 -12.94 -4.06 18.71
C LEU A 203 -13.50 -3.19 17.58
N GLN A 204 -13.05 -1.94 17.45
CA GLN A 204 -13.44 -1.10 16.31
C GLN A 204 -12.97 -1.67 14.96
N ALA A 205 -11.81 -2.32 14.91
CA ALA A 205 -11.32 -2.97 13.70
C ALA A 205 -12.17 -4.21 13.35
N MET A 206 -12.66 -4.95 14.36
CA MET A 206 -13.62 -6.04 14.18
C MET A 206 -14.93 -5.55 13.56
N ASP A 207 -15.42 -4.38 13.98
CA ASP A 207 -16.66 -3.78 13.45
C ASP A 207 -16.56 -3.43 11.95
N THR A 208 -15.34 -3.39 11.38
CA THR A 208 -15.16 -3.19 9.95
C THR A 208 -15.38 -4.46 9.12
N LEU A 209 -15.43 -5.64 9.76
CA LEU A 209 -15.60 -6.92 9.10
C LEU A 209 -17.08 -7.22 8.85
N PRO A 210 -17.42 -8.06 7.85
CA PRO A 210 -18.75 -8.63 7.75
C PRO A 210 -19.14 -9.40 9.02
N GLU A 211 -20.43 -9.39 9.35
CA GLU A 211 -20.97 -10.05 10.54
C GLU A 211 -20.50 -11.52 10.64
N GLY A 212 -20.07 -11.91 11.84
CA GLY A 212 -19.59 -13.26 12.13
C GLY A 212 -18.14 -13.55 11.73
N GLN A 213 -17.47 -12.68 10.98
CA GLN A 213 -16.05 -12.87 10.66
C GLN A 213 -15.14 -12.37 11.79
N LYS A 214 -14.09 -13.14 12.06
CA LYS A 214 -13.06 -12.83 13.06
C LYS A 214 -11.67 -13.15 12.52
N PRO A 215 -10.62 -12.43 12.94
CA PRO A 215 -9.25 -12.78 12.59
C PRO A 215 -8.87 -14.12 13.23
N VAL A 216 -8.16 -14.93 12.47
CA VAL A 216 -7.60 -16.23 12.93
C VAL A 216 -6.09 -16.14 13.15
N ARG A 217 -5.50 -14.99 12.83
CA ARG A 217 -4.07 -14.70 12.98
C ARG A 217 -3.79 -13.21 13.02
N VAL A 218 -2.64 -12.82 13.57
CA VAL A 218 -2.16 -11.45 13.66
C VAL A 218 -0.68 -11.34 13.27
N PHE A 219 -0.38 -10.37 12.41
CA PHE A 219 0.98 -10.00 12.00
C PHE A 219 1.39 -8.71 12.71
N TYR A 220 2.60 -8.68 13.24
CA TYR A 220 3.15 -7.52 13.96
C TYR A 220 4.69 -7.54 13.94
N ASP A 221 5.32 -6.40 14.24
CA ASP A 221 6.79 -6.26 14.29
C ASP A 221 7.25 -5.79 15.68
N SER A 222 8.00 -6.64 16.41
CA SER A 222 8.58 -6.30 17.71
C SER A 222 9.95 -5.61 17.64
N THR A 223 10.61 -5.57 16.46
CA THR A 223 12.05 -5.26 16.32
C THR A 223 12.49 -3.98 17.02
N ASN A 224 11.70 -2.91 16.90
CA ASN A 224 12.00 -1.60 17.48
C ASN A 224 10.90 -1.13 18.45
N ASN A 225 10.00 -2.02 18.87
CA ASN A 225 8.87 -1.66 19.73
C ASN A 225 8.40 -2.84 20.61
N PRO A 226 9.27 -3.38 21.49
CA PRO A 226 8.92 -4.50 22.35
C PRO A 226 7.75 -4.18 23.30
N GLU A 227 7.54 -2.91 23.67
CA GLU A 227 6.39 -2.56 24.50
C GLU A 227 5.06 -2.61 23.73
N ALA A 228 5.07 -2.45 22.40
CA ALA A 228 3.86 -2.67 21.60
C ALA A 228 3.46 -4.15 21.56
N GLU A 229 4.44 -5.06 21.53
CA GLU A 229 4.19 -6.50 21.68
C GLU A 229 3.54 -6.80 23.04
N ILE A 230 4.05 -6.21 24.12
CA ILE A 230 3.45 -6.35 25.47
C ILE A 230 2.01 -5.84 25.47
N ALA A 231 1.77 -4.63 24.98
CA ALA A 231 0.42 -4.06 24.93
C ALA A 231 -0.54 -4.90 24.07
N LEU A 232 -0.06 -5.46 22.95
CA LEU A 232 -0.86 -6.35 22.09
C LEU A 232 -1.17 -7.67 22.80
N ASN A 233 -0.18 -8.27 23.45
CA ASN A 233 -0.38 -9.51 24.20
C ASN A 233 -1.42 -9.32 25.31
N ASP A 234 -1.30 -8.26 26.11
CA ASP A 234 -2.22 -7.95 27.19
C ASP A 234 -3.65 -7.68 26.64
N ALA A 235 -3.76 -6.89 25.56
CA ALA A 235 -5.04 -6.58 24.94
C ALA A 235 -5.76 -7.83 24.40
N LEU A 236 -5.04 -8.72 23.71
CA LEU A 236 -5.61 -9.96 23.17
C LEU A 236 -5.94 -10.96 24.27
N HIS A 237 -5.10 -11.08 25.29
CA HIS A 237 -5.36 -11.93 26.45
C HIS A 237 -6.64 -11.51 27.18
N ASP A 238 -6.82 -10.21 27.45
CA ASP A 238 -8.01 -9.67 28.11
C ASP A 238 -9.30 -9.82 27.26
N LEU A 239 -9.16 -9.85 25.94
CA LEU A 239 -10.26 -10.13 25.01
C LEU A 239 -10.60 -11.63 24.94
N ASN A 240 -9.64 -12.51 25.24
CA ASN A 240 -9.81 -13.95 25.19
C ASN A 240 -10.53 -14.50 26.44
N LYS A 241 -11.80 -14.12 26.65
CA LYS A 241 -12.59 -14.52 27.82
C LYS A 241 -13.27 -15.88 27.67
N ASP A 242 -13.49 -16.33 26.45
CA ASP A 242 -14.19 -17.56 26.10
C ASP A 242 -13.24 -18.68 25.62
N GLY A 243 -11.93 -18.42 25.59
CA GLY A 243 -10.91 -19.37 25.13
C GLY A 243 -10.79 -19.50 23.61
N HIS A 244 -11.42 -18.61 22.85
CA HIS A 244 -11.41 -18.61 21.38
C HIS A 244 -10.72 -17.38 20.76
N GLY A 245 -10.03 -16.57 21.58
CA GLY A 245 -9.22 -15.44 21.13
C GLY A 245 -7.85 -15.86 20.59
N LEU A 246 -7.13 -14.90 19.98
CA LEU A 246 -5.78 -15.11 19.45
C LEU A 246 -4.72 -15.07 20.55
N GLU A 247 -3.77 -15.98 20.46
CA GLU A 247 -2.60 -16.06 21.34
C GLU A 247 -1.32 -15.76 20.56
N LEU A 248 -0.61 -14.69 20.93
CA LEU A 248 0.63 -14.31 20.24
C LEU A 248 1.74 -15.38 20.33
N GLY A 249 1.72 -16.19 21.39
CA GLY A 249 2.66 -17.29 21.59
C GLY A 249 2.37 -18.52 20.72
N ASN A 250 1.18 -18.62 20.12
CA ASN A 250 0.85 -19.71 19.21
C ASN A 250 1.43 -19.41 17.81
N VAL A 251 2.24 -20.33 17.29
CA VAL A 251 2.97 -20.17 16.04
C VAL A 251 2.07 -20.01 14.79
N GLU A 252 0.83 -20.48 14.87
CA GLU A 252 -0.19 -20.38 13.82
C GLU A 252 -1.11 -19.15 13.95
N GLU A 253 -1.01 -18.42 15.07
CA GLU A 253 -1.86 -17.26 15.36
C GLU A 253 -1.04 -15.97 15.45
N GLY A 254 0.14 -15.99 16.07
CA GLY A 254 1.04 -14.86 16.24
C GLY A 254 2.24 -14.87 15.29
N TYR A 255 2.30 -13.90 14.39
CA TYR A 255 3.37 -13.73 13.41
C TYR A 255 4.17 -12.47 13.69
N ASP A 256 5.14 -12.58 14.60
CA ASP A 256 6.16 -11.54 14.81
C ASP A 256 7.15 -11.52 13.63
N ILE A 257 6.89 -10.65 12.65
CA ILE A 257 7.76 -10.51 11.48
C ILE A 257 9.12 -9.91 11.85
N GLY A 258 9.21 -9.18 12.97
CA GLY A 258 10.46 -8.63 13.45
C GLY A 258 11.43 -9.72 13.89
N ARG A 259 10.92 -10.73 14.60
CA ARG A 259 11.70 -11.93 14.95
C ARG A 259 11.93 -12.88 13.77
N ARG A 260 10.95 -13.03 12.88
CA ARG A 260 11.01 -14.01 11.77
C ARG A 260 11.80 -13.53 10.56
N LEU A 261 11.72 -12.24 10.22
CA LEU A 261 12.40 -11.64 9.07
C LEU A 261 13.52 -10.71 9.50
N GLY A 262 13.29 -9.89 10.52
CA GLY A 262 14.19 -8.80 10.93
C GLY A 262 13.61 -7.42 10.61
N ASN A 263 14.39 -6.38 10.93
CA ASN A 263 13.97 -4.99 10.75
C ASN A 263 13.80 -4.62 9.26
N THR A 264 12.56 -4.41 8.81
CA THR A 264 12.27 -3.94 7.44
C THR A 264 12.03 -2.44 7.35
N GLY A 265 12.31 -1.71 8.44
CA GLY A 265 12.27 -0.26 8.49
C GLY A 265 10.89 0.31 8.17
N VAL A 266 10.84 1.35 7.34
CA VAL A 266 9.57 2.02 7.00
C VAL A 266 8.64 1.17 6.14
N SER A 267 9.13 0.04 5.60
CA SER A 267 8.33 -0.92 4.85
C SER A 267 7.53 -1.88 5.74
N GLY A 268 7.82 -1.96 7.05
CA GLY A 268 7.24 -2.96 7.97
C GLY A 268 5.74 -3.16 7.82
N ALA A 269 4.96 -2.08 7.96
CA ALA A 269 3.50 -2.16 7.83
C ALA A 269 3.01 -2.72 6.48
N LEU A 270 3.70 -2.43 5.36
CA LEU A 270 3.35 -3.00 4.06
C LEU A 270 3.82 -4.44 3.90
N VAL A 271 4.95 -4.82 4.51
CA VAL A 271 5.41 -6.21 4.58
C VAL A 271 4.38 -7.05 5.33
N GLU A 272 3.93 -6.60 6.51
CA GLU A 272 2.90 -7.26 7.30
C GLU A 272 1.59 -7.41 6.51
N ILE A 273 1.09 -6.36 5.86
CA ILE A 273 -0.14 -6.41 5.06
C ILE A 273 0.00 -7.39 3.89
N ASN A 274 1.14 -7.41 3.21
CA ASN A 274 1.36 -8.35 2.10
C ASN A 274 1.41 -9.80 2.58
N LEU A 275 2.11 -10.08 3.68
CA LEU A 275 2.15 -11.42 4.29
C LEU A 275 0.77 -11.85 4.79
N ALA A 276 0.05 -10.95 5.46
CA ALA A 276 -1.33 -11.15 5.89
C ALA A 276 -2.25 -11.45 4.72
N THR A 277 -2.09 -10.74 3.60
CA THR A 277 -2.85 -10.98 2.36
C THR A 277 -2.55 -12.35 1.77
N ILE A 278 -1.28 -12.74 1.71
CA ILE A 278 -0.87 -14.06 1.22
C ILE A 278 -1.45 -15.17 2.10
N ALA A 279 -1.30 -15.06 3.43
CA ALA A 279 -1.83 -16.05 4.37
C ALA A 279 -3.35 -16.13 4.32
N SER A 280 -4.06 -14.99 4.29
CA SER A 280 -5.52 -14.98 4.11
C SER A 280 -5.92 -15.64 2.80
N TYR A 281 -5.24 -15.36 1.69
CA TYR A 281 -5.57 -15.93 0.39
C TYR A 281 -5.32 -17.45 0.33
N LYS A 282 -4.20 -17.91 0.88
CA LYS A 282 -3.78 -19.32 0.78
C LYS A 282 -4.45 -20.22 1.83
N ASP A 283 -4.52 -19.74 3.07
CA ASP A 283 -4.97 -20.56 4.21
C ASP A 283 -6.40 -20.22 4.65
N GLY A 284 -7.03 -19.23 3.99
CA GLY A 284 -8.33 -18.71 4.38
C GLY A 284 -8.29 -17.91 5.68
N GLY A 285 -9.44 -17.40 6.10
CA GLY A 285 -9.58 -16.62 7.33
C GLY A 285 -9.04 -15.19 7.26
N VAL A 286 -9.59 -14.32 8.11
CA VAL A 286 -9.17 -12.93 8.23
C VAL A 286 -7.82 -12.88 8.96
N SER A 287 -6.91 -12.03 8.48
CA SER A 287 -5.66 -11.68 9.17
C SER A 287 -5.78 -10.29 9.77
N ALA A 288 -5.38 -10.12 11.03
CA ALA A 288 -5.14 -8.82 11.62
C ALA A 288 -3.69 -8.38 11.39
N VAL A 289 -3.45 -7.08 11.33
CA VAL A 289 -2.14 -6.48 11.23
C VAL A 289 -2.03 -5.36 12.28
N VAL A 290 -0.94 -5.32 13.03
CA VAL A 290 -0.68 -4.31 14.07
C VAL A 290 0.69 -3.67 13.87
N TYR A 291 0.71 -2.38 13.51
CA TYR A 291 1.94 -1.63 13.27
C TYR A 291 1.98 -0.30 14.02
N ALA A 292 3.19 0.17 14.28
CA ALA A 292 3.45 1.43 14.95
C ALA A 292 3.54 2.62 13.98
N GLY A 293 2.99 3.76 14.39
CA GLY A 293 3.15 5.05 13.72
C GLY A 293 4.38 5.81 14.24
N THR A 294 4.97 6.66 13.39
CA THR A 294 6.10 7.53 13.78
C THR A 294 5.73 8.59 14.83
N ASP A 295 4.44 8.79 15.07
CA ASP A 295 3.86 9.67 16.09
C ASP A 295 3.63 8.95 17.44
N GLY A 296 4.11 7.70 17.58
CA GLY A 296 3.93 6.91 18.78
C GLY A 296 2.54 6.28 18.92
N SER A 297 1.72 6.28 17.87
CA SER A 297 0.46 5.53 17.84
C SER A 297 0.67 4.05 17.49
N LEU A 298 -0.33 3.22 17.81
CA LEU A 298 -0.49 1.90 17.20
C LEU A 298 -1.70 1.90 16.28
N THR A 299 -1.67 1.06 15.26
CA THR A 299 -2.77 0.89 14.31
C THR A 299 -3.11 -0.58 14.17
N VAL A 300 -4.40 -0.90 14.26
CA VAL A 300 -4.96 -2.23 13.97
C VAL A 300 -5.65 -2.16 12.61
N GLN A 301 -5.40 -3.13 11.75
CA GLN A 301 -6.04 -3.21 10.43
C GLN A 301 -6.36 -4.65 10.06
N MET A 302 -7.50 -4.86 9.42
CA MET A 302 -7.94 -6.19 8.98
C MET A 302 -7.70 -6.41 7.48
N VAL A 303 -7.28 -7.62 7.14
CA VAL A 303 -7.16 -8.12 5.77
C VAL A 303 -8.04 -9.35 5.63
N ARG A 304 -9.07 -9.26 4.79
CA ARG A 304 -10.01 -10.36 4.55
C ARG A 304 -9.72 -11.03 3.21
N PRO A 305 -9.77 -12.37 3.12
CA PRO A 305 -9.61 -13.04 1.84
C PRO A 305 -10.77 -12.75 0.87
N PRO A 306 -10.53 -12.92 -0.45
CA PRO A 306 -11.61 -13.08 -1.41
C PRO A 306 -12.51 -14.27 -1.07
N ASP A 307 -13.77 -14.23 -1.53
CA ASP A 307 -14.64 -15.40 -1.47
C ASP A 307 -14.24 -16.46 -2.53
N GLU A 308 -14.77 -17.67 -2.40
CA GLU A 308 -14.46 -18.78 -3.32
C GLU A 308 -14.78 -18.44 -4.78
N ALA A 309 -15.88 -17.74 -5.03
CA ALA A 309 -16.27 -17.33 -6.38
C ALA A 309 -15.25 -16.36 -6.99
N ARG A 310 -14.73 -15.42 -6.20
CA ARG A 310 -13.68 -14.50 -6.60
C ARG A 310 -12.35 -15.22 -6.81
N MET A 311 -11.98 -16.16 -5.94
CA MET A 311 -10.78 -16.98 -6.11
C MET A 311 -10.87 -17.81 -7.40
N ALA A 312 -12.02 -18.43 -7.70
CA ALA A 312 -12.24 -19.15 -8.95
C ALA A 312 -12.08 -18.23 -10.18
N LYS A 313 -12.58 -16.99 -10.11
CA LYS A 313 -12.37 -16.00 -11.17
C LYS A 313 -10.90 -15.60 -11.33
N ASN A 314 -10.16 -15.43 -10.23
CA ASN A 314 -8.72 -15.18 -10.29
C ASN A 314 -8.00 -16.33 -11.01
N SER A 315 -8.35 -17.58 -10.68
CA SER A 315 -7.74 -18.76 -11.29
C SER A 315 -7.98 -18.87 -12.80
N GLN A 316 -9.15 -18.45 -13.28
CA GLN A 316 -9.46 -18.39 -14.72
C GLN A 316 -8.57 -17.38 -15.47
N ASN A 317 -8.26 -16.24 -14.84
CA ASN A 317 -7.54 -15.16 -15.51
C ASN A 317 -6.02 -15.24 -15.34
N ARG A 318 -5.53 -15.71 -14.18
CA ARG A 318 -4.12 -15.61 -13.75
C ARG A 318 -3.55 -16.91 -13.18
N GLY A 319 -4.22 -18.04 -13.40
CA GLY A 319 -3.76 -19.36 -12.95
C GLY A 319 -4.01 -19.64 -11.47
N ALA A 320 -3.70 -20.87 -11.04
CA ALA A 320 -4.07 -21.37 -9.72
C ALA A 320 -3.50 -20.53 -8.56
N ASP A 321 -2.24 -20.09 -8.67
CA ASP A 321 -1.61 -19.19 -7.71
C ASP A 321 -1.38 -17.80 -8.36
N PRO A 322 -2.18 -16.78 -8.06
CA PRO A 322 -2.01 -15.45 -8.66
C PRO A 322 -0.73 -14.75 -8.20
N PHE A 323 -0.06 -15.23 -7.14
CA PHE A 323 1.21 -14.67 -6.67
C PHE A 323 2.42 -15.11 -7.50
N THR A 324 2.28 -16.17 -8.31
CA THR A 324 3.34 -16.64 -9.22
C THR A 324 3.10 -16.25 -10.66
N PHE A 325 1.96 -15.61 -10.97
CA PHE A 325 1.63 -15.16 -12.31
C PHE A 325 2.67 -14.17 -12.85
N GLY A 326 3.25 -14.48 -14.02
CA GLY A 326 4.29 -13.66 -14.63
C GLY A 326 5.68 -13.79 -13.97
N SER A 327 5.83 -14.66 -12.96
CA SER A 327 7.15 -15.03 -12.44
C SER A 327 7.97 -15.69 -13.54
N PRO A 328 9.28 -15.36 -13.69
CA PRO A 328 10.17 -16.01 -14.66
C PRO A 328 10.21 -17.53 -14.53
N SER A 329 9.98 -18.07 -13.33
CA SER A 329 9.97 -19.52 -13.07
C SER A 329 8.63 -20.21 -13.35
N GLY A 330 7.59 -19.48 -13.78
CA GLY A 330 6.26 -20.04 -14.00
C GLY A 330 5.61 -20.64 -12.74
N GLY A 331 6.09 -20.29 -11.55
CA GLY A 331 5.63 -20.86 -10.28
C GLY A 331 6.29 -22.19 -9.89
N ALA A 332 7.31 -22.65 -10.60
CA ALA A 332 8.15 -23.74 -10.11
C ALA A 332 8.93 -23.28 -8.85
N PRO A 333 9.07 -24.13 -7.82
CA PRO A 333 9.98 -23.86 -6.71
C PRO A 333 11.38 -23.58 -7.26
N ALA A 334 12.12 -22.65 -6.65
CA ALA A 334 13.55 -22.56 -6.89
C ALA A 334 14.20 -23.87 -6.42
N GLU A 335 14.95 -24.54 -7.29
CA GLU A 335 15.76 -25.73 -6.96
C GLU A 335 16.82 -25.43 -5.90
#